data_AF-A0A4S1G123-F1
#
_entry.id   AF-A0A4S1G123-F1
#
_cell.length_a   1.000
_cell.length_b   1.000
_cell.length_c   1.000
_cell.angle_alpha   90.00
_cell.angle_beta   90.00
_cell.angle_gamma   90.00
#
_symmetry.space_group_name_H-M   'P 1'
#
loop_
_entity.id
_entity.type
_entity.pdbx_description
1 polymer ?
#
loop_
_entity_poly.entity_id
_entity_poly.type
_entity_poly.pdbx_seq_one_letter_code
_entity_poly.pdbx_strand_id
1 'polypeptide(L)'
;AMAGNLTVQLRDVSKVATAIATGDLTQKITVDALGEILQIKDVINTMVDQLNSFASEVTRVAREVGTEGKLGGQAEVKGVAGTWKDLTDNVNLMAANLTGQVRNIAEVTTA
;
A
#
# COMPACT_ATOMS: atom_id res chain seq x y z
N ALA A 1 22.80 -0.87 30.38
CA ALA A 1 23.88 -0.25 29.59
C ALA A 1 23.34 0.15 28.21
N MET A 2 23.78 1.27 27.64
CA MET A 2 23.31 1.79 26.33
C MET A 2 23.35 0.76 25.19
N ALA A 3 24.35 -0.14 25.18
CA ALA A 3 24.45 -1.23 24.19
C ALA A 3 23.28 -2.24 24.25
N GLY A 4 22.74 -2.49 25.44
CA GLY A 4 21.57 -3.36 25.61
C GLY A 4 20.30 -2.74 25.00
N ASN A 5 20.15 -1.41 25.10
CA ASN A 5 19.01 -0.69 24.54
C ASN A 5 19.05 -0.70 23.00
N LEU A 6 20.20 -0.42 22.41
CA LEU A 6 20.41 -0.47 20.95
C LEU A 6 20.14 -1.87 20.37
N THR A 7 20.49 -2.93 21.10
CA THR A 7 20.25 -4.31 20.67
C THR A 7 18.75 -4.62 20.60
N VAL A 8 17.97 -4.14 21.57
CA VAL A 8 16.50 -4.30 21.58
C VAL A 8 15.87 -3.52 20.44
N GLN A 9 16.30 -2.27 20.24
CA GLN A 9 15.80 -1.42 19.17
C GLN A 9 16.04 -2.03 17.78
N LEU A 10 17.27 -2.49 17.51
CA LEU A 10 17.62 -3.09 16.23
C LEU A 10 16.90 -4.42 15.99
N ARG A 11 16.66 -5.20 17.05
CA ARG A 11 15.86 -6.44 16.94
C ARG A 11 14.41 -6.14 16.55
N ASP A 12 13.82 -5.06 17.05
CA ASP A 12 12.46 -4.64 16.69
C ASP A 12 12.40 -4.21 15.21
N VAL A 13 13.36 -3.39 14.77
CA VAL A 13 13.53 -3.00 13.37
C VAL A 13 13.60 -4.22 12.46
N SER A 14 14.44 -5.20 12.82
CA SER A 14 14.59 -6.43 12.03
C SER A 14 13.30 -7.25 11.96
N LYS A 15 12.52 -7.33 13.04
CA LYS A 15 11.23 -8.05 13.03
C LYS A 15 10.24 -7.40 12.08
N VAL A 16 10.11 -6.08 12.14
CA VAL A 16 9.18 -5.33 11.27
C VAL A 16 9.62 -5.40 9.82
N ALA A 17 10.92 -5.31 9.53
CA ALA A 17 11.43 -5.51 8.18
C ALA A 17 11.12 -6.92 7.63
N THR A 18 11.26 -7.97 8.45
CA THR A 18 10.86 -9.33 8.08
C THR A 18 9.35 -9.42 7.85
N ALA A 19 8.53 -8.80 8.70
CA ALA A 19 7.07 -8.77 8.55
C ALA A 19 6.67 -8.16 7.19
N ILE A 20 7.23 -7.00 6.85
CA ILE A 20 7.02 -6.33 5.56
C ILE A 20 7.41 -7.25 4.41
N ALA A 21 8.58 -7.91 4.48
CA ALA A 21 9.03 -8.83 3.44
C ALA A 21 8.09 -10.03 3.25
N THR A 22 7.41 -10.46 4.31
CA THR A 22 6.39 -11.51 4.26
C THR A 22 4.97 -11.01 3.92
N GLY A 23 4.79 -9.69 3.73
CA GLY A 23 3.51 -9.08 3.42
C GLY A 23 2.63 -8.76 4.63
N ASP A 24 3.14 -8.91 5.85
CA ASP A 24 2.44 -8.44 7.06
C ASP A 24 2.71 -6.95 7.29
N LEU A 25 1.77 -6.13 6.84
CA LEU A 25 1.80 -4.67 6.94
C LEU A 25 1.07 -4.13 8.18
N THR A 26 0.76 -5.01 9.15
CA THR A 26 0.15 -4.62 10.42
C THR A 26 1.18 -4.30 11.51
N GLN A 27 2.43 -4.72 11.30
CA GLN A 27 3.52 -4.55 12.26
C GLN A 27 4.16 -3.17 12.14
N LYS A 28 4.45 -2.55 13.29
CA LYS A 28 5.20 -1.29 13.38
C LYS A 28 6.30 -1.38 14.42
N ILE A 29 7.35 -0.59 14.23
CA ILE A 29 8.40 -0.41 15.24
C ILE A 29 7.78 0.43 16.36
N THR A 30 7.73 -0.15 17.56
CA THR A 30 7.07 0.49 18.72
C THR A 30 8.04 0.88 19.81
N VAL A 31 9.20 0.22 19.87
CA VAL A 31 10.25 0.53 20.83
C VAL A 31 10.66 2.01 20.79
N ASP A 32 10.93 2.57 21.97
CA ASP A 32 11.43 3.94 22.09
C ASP A 32 12.82 4.05 21.46
N ALA A 33 13.03 5.09 20.67
CA ALA A 33 14.26 5.33 19.93
C ALA A 33 14.61 6.81 19.93
N LEU A 34 15.91 7.11 19.81
CA LEU A 34 16.45 8.46 19.70
C LEU A 34 17.51 8.49 18.61
N GLY A 35 17.81 9.69 18.10
CA GLY A 35 18.83 9.89 17.07
C GLY A 35 18.52 9.13 15.77
N GLU A 36 19.53 8.47 15.20
CA GLU A 36 19.42 7.75 13.93
C GLU A 36 18.39 6.62 13.97
N ILE A 37 18.25 5.92 15.11
CA ILE A 37 17.28 4.83 15.25
C ILE A 37 15.84 5.36 15.21
N LEU A 38 15.60 6.58 15.73
CA LEU A 38 14.30 7.22 15.62
C LEU A 38 13.97 7.54 14.16
N GLN A 39 14.94 8.07 13.40
CA GLN A 39 14.76 8.34 11.98
C GLN A 39 14.44 7.06 11.19
N ILE A 40 15.15 5.96 11.49
CA ILE A 40 14.87 4.65 10.88
C ILE A 40 13.46 4.17 11.25
N LYS A 41 13.07 4.26 12.53
CA LYS A 41 11.72 3.91 13.01
C LYS A 41 10.66 4.68 12.23
N ASP A 42 10.81 5.99 12.11
CA ASP A 42 9.84 6.86 11.45
C ASP A 42 9.73 6.56 9.94
N VAL A 43 10.87 6.37 9.27
CA VAL A 43 10.90 6.01 7.84
C VAL A 43 10.26 4.65 7.59
N ILE A 44 10.60 3.62 8.38
CA ILE A 44 10.03 2.28 8.21
C ILE A 44 8.54 2.28 8.54
N ASN A 45 8.10 2.94 9.62
CA ASN A 45 6.68 3.02 9.95
C ASN A 45 5.88 3.77 8.87
N THR A 46 6.44 4.85 8.31
CA THR A 46 5.83 5.55 7.17
C THR A 46 5.71 4.66 5.95
N MET A 47 6.74 3.87 5.65
CA MET A 47 6.72 2.88 4.57
C MET A 47 5.64 1.82 4.80
N VAL A 48 5.49 1.29 6.02
CA VAL A 48 4.40 0.35 6.36
C VAL A 48 3.04 0.97 6.09
N ASP A 49 2.82 2.22 6.53
CA ASP A 49 1.53 2.91 6.34
C ASP A 49 1.21 3.11 4.86
N GLN A 50 2.19 3.53 4.05
CA GLN A 50 2.02 3.71 2.62
C GLN A 50 1.72 2.39 1.91
N LEU A 51 2.46 1.33 2.24
CA LEU A 51 2.24 -0.02 1.69
C LEU A 51 0.84 -0.54 2.04
N ASN A 52 0.41 -0.37 3.29
CA ASN A 52 -0.87 -0.85 3.75
C ASN A 52 -2.03 -0.09 3.06
N SER A 53 -1.94 1.24 2.98
CA SER A 53 -2.92 2.05 2.25
C SER A 53 -2.99 1.67 0.77
N PHE A 54 -1.85 1.45 0.13
CA PHE A 54 -1.80 1.01 -1.26
C PHE A 54 -2.45 -0.36 -1.45
N ALA A 55 -2.06 -1.36 -0.65
CA ALA A 55 -2.59 -2.72 -0.74
C ALA A 55 -4.13 -2.75 -0.53
N SER A 56 -4.63 -1.96 0.42
CA SER A 56 -6.06 -1.83 0.68
C SER A 56 -6.81 -1.26 -0.53
N GLU A 57 -6.31 -0.14 -1.09
CA GLU A 57 -6.95 0.53 -2.23
C GLU A 57 -6.94 -0.32 -3.50
N VAL A 58 -5.81 -0.97 -3.82
CA VAL A 58 -5.72 -1.86 -4.98
C VAL A 58 -6.67 -3.06 -4.83
N THR A 59 -6.74 -3.66 -3.64
CA THR A 59 -7.66 -4.77 -3.37
C THR A 59 -9.12 -4.33 -3.55
N ARG A 60 -9.46 -3.13 -3.05
CA ARG A 60 -10.80 -2.55 -3.16
C ARG A 60 -11.19 -2.33 -4.63
N VAL A 61 -10.35 -1.66 -5.41
CA VAL A 61 -10.61 -1.37 -6.83
C VAL A 61 -10.73 -2.65 -7.66
N ALA A 62 -9.83 -3.62 -7.42
CA ALA A 62 -9.87 -4.90 -8.12
C ALA A 62 -11.20 -5.64 -7.85
N ARG A 63 -11.69 -5.62 -6.61
CA ARG A 63 -12.97 -6.22 -6.24
C ARG A 63 -14.16 -5.47 -6.85
N GLU A 64 -14.19 -4.14 -6.74
CA GLU A 64 -15.29 -3.31 -7.25
C GLU A 64 -15.43 -3.44 -8.77
N VAL A 65 -14.35 -3.21 -9.51
CA VAL A 65 -14.38 -3.18 -10.97
C VAL A 65 -14.36 -4.59 -11.57
N GLY A 66 -13.54 -5.49 -11.02
CA GLY A 66 -13.31 -6.81 -11.58
C GLY A 66 -14.33 -7.87 -11.17
N THR A 67 -14.91 -7.78 -9.96
CA THR A 67 -15.81 -8.81 -9.44
C THR A 67 -17.24 -8.31 -9.26
N GLU A 68 -17.43 -7.12 -8.68
CA GLU A 68 -18.76 -6.57 -8.40
C GLU A 68 -19.38 -5.85 -9.61
N GLY A 69 -18.59 -5.60 -10.67
CA GLY A 69 -19.04 -4.87 -11.85
C GLY A 69 -19.35 -3.39 -11.57
N LYS A 70 -18.88 -2.85 -10.44
CA LYS A 70 -18.99 -1.43 -10.10
C LYS A 70 -17.95 -0.65 -10.90
N LEU A 71 -18.39 -0.17 -12.05
CA LEU A 71 -17.52 0.53 -12.98
C LEU A 71 -17.23 1.97 -12.52
N GLY A 72 -16.02 2.44 -12.80
CA GLY A 72 -15.55 3.79 -12.44
C GLY A 72 -14.84 3.90 -11.10
N GLY A 73 -14.63 2.79 -10.38
CA GLY A 73 -13.82 2.77 -9.17
C GLY A 73 -12.35 3.13 -9.46
N GLN A 74 -11.77 4.00 -8.63
CA GLN A 74 -10.37 4.41 -8.70
C GLN A 74 -9.73 4.33 -7.32
N ALA A 75 -8.45 4.00 -7.27
CA ALA A 75 -7.62 3.94 -6.08
C ALA A 75 -7.13 5.35 -5.75
N GLU A 76 -7.30 5.76 -4.50
CA GLU A 76 -6.80 7.03 -3.97
C GLU A 76 -5.85 6.76 -2.80
N VAL A 77 -4.55 6.73 -3.07
CA VAL A 77 -3.52 6.51 -2.05
C VAL A 77 -2.84 7.84 -1.73
N LYS A 78 -2.98 8.32 -0.48
CA LYS A 78 -2.40 9.59 -0.06
C LYS A 78 -0.89 9.48 0.15
N GLY A 79 -0.17 10.51 -0.27
CA GLY A 79 1.28 10.64 0.01
C GLY A 79 2.17 9.69 -0.79
N VAL A 80 1.66 9.05 -1.85
CA VAL A 80 2.49 8.24 -2.76
C VAL A 80 3.24 9.13 -3.74
N ALA A 81 4.48 8.74 -4.02
CA ALA A 81 5.34 9.36 -5.02
C ALA A 81 6.24 8.29 -5.67
N GLY A 82 6.86 8.64 -6.81
CA GLY A 82 7.72 7.72 -7.57
C GLY A 82 7.00 6.43 -7.94
N THR A 83 7.66 5.30 -7.74
CA THR A 83 7.13 3.96 -8.08
C THR A 83 5.74 3.69 -7.51
N TRP A 84 5.44 4.16 -6.30
CA TRP A 84 4.12 3.95 -5.69
C TRP A 84 3.01 4.69 -6.43
N LYS A 85 3.30 5.92 -6.85
CA LYS A 85 2.36 6.70 -7.65
C LYS A 85 2.13 6.04 -9.00
N ASP A 86 3.21 5.60 -9.67
CA ASP A 86 3.11 4.93 -10.97
C ASP A 86 2.26 3.67 -10.89
N LEU A 87 2.39 2.88 -9.81
CA LEU A 87 1.56 1.69 -9.59
C LEU A 87 0.08 2.05 -9.36
N THR A 88 -0.22 3.08 -8.56
CA THR A 88 -1.59 3.56 -8.36
C THR A 88 -2.21 4.05 -9.67
N ASP A 89 -1.47 4.83 -10.45
CA ASP A 89 -1.92 5.35 -11.74
C ASP A 89 -2.18 4.21 -12.75
N ASN A 90 -1.34 3.18 -12.77
CA ASN A 90 -1.54 1.99 -13.60
C ASN A 90 -2.80 1.19 -13.23
N VAL A 91 -3.08 1.02 -11.93
CA VAL A 91 -4.32 0.37 -11.46
C VAL A 91 -5.55 1.19 -11.89
N ASN A 92 -5.47 2.51 -11.79
CA ASN A 92 -6.54 3.42 -12.23
C ASN A 92 -6.77 3.35 -13.74
N LEU A 93 -5.71 3.27 -14.54
CA LEU A 93 -5.80 3.09 -15.99
C LEU A 93 -6.47 1.76 -16.35
N MET A 94 -6.10 0.67 -15.69
CA MET A 94 -6.73 -0.64 -15.88
C MET A 94 -8.23 -0.59 -15.54
N ALA A 95 -8.59 0.01 -14.41
CA ALA A 95 -9.98 0.16 -13.97
C ALA A 95 -10.83 1.01 -14.94
N ALA A 96 -10.25 2.11 -15.44
CA ALA A 96 -10.89 2.97 -16.42
C ALA A 96 -11.10 2.25 -17.77
N ASN A 97 -10.10 1.50 -18.23
CA ASN A 97 -10.20 0.72 -19.47
C ASN A 97 -11.28 -0.36 -19.37
N LEU A 98 -11.34 -1.11 -18.26
CA LEU A 98 -12.40 -2.11 -18.03
C LEU A 98 -13.79 -1.46 -18.01
N THR A 99 -13.92 -0.32 -17.34
CA THR A 99 -15.17 0.47 -17.32
C THR A 99 -15.62 0.87 -18.73
N GLY A 100 -14.70 1.38 -19.55
CA GLY A 100 -14.99 1.76 -20.93
C GLY A 100 -15.40 0.55 -21.78
N GLN A 101 -14.66 -0.56 -21.69
CA GLN A 101 -14.96 -1.78 -22.43
C GLN A 101 -16.36 -2.32 -22.12
N VAL A 102 -16.74 -2.41 -20.84
CA VAL A 102 -18.06 -2.94 -20.45
C VAL A 102 -19.20 -2.02 -20.90
N ARG A 103 -19.03 -0.69 -20.81
CA ARG A 103 -20.04 0.26 -21.30
C ARG A 103 -20.23 0.16 -22.82
N ASN A 104 -19.14 0.07 -23.59
CA ASN A 104 -19.23 -0.10 -25.04
C ASN A 104 -19.97 -1.39 -25.43
N ILE A 105 -19.75 -2.49 -24.69
CA ILE A 105 -20.48 -3.74 -24.91
C ILE A 105 -21.98 -3.56 -24.61
N ALA A 106 -22.33 -2.85 -23.53
CA ALA A 106 -23.71 -2.59 -23.17
C ALA A 106 -24.45 -1.77 -24.26
N GLU A 107 -23.77 -0.79 -24.86
CA GLU A 107 -24.32 -0.01 -25.98
C GLU A 107 -24.57 -0.89 -27.21
N VAL A 108 -23.61 -1.75 -27.59
CA VAL A 108 -23.75 -2.65 -28.74
C VAL A 108 -24.86 -3.69 -28.55
N THR A 109 -25.09 -4.17 -27.32
CA THR A 109 -26.12 -5.19 -27.04
C THR A 109 -27.54 -4.59 -26.99
N THR A 110 -27.65 -3.28 -26.77
CA THR A 110 -28.93 -2.57 -26.69
C THR A 110 -29.38 -2.02 -28.05
N ALA A 111 -28.46 -1.90 -29.02
CA ALA A 111 -28.74 -1.48 -30.39
C ALA A 111 -29.28 -2.63 -31.26
#